data_AF-A0A2R6JL93-F1
#
_entry.id   AF-A0A2R6JL93-F1
#
_cell.length_a   1.000
_cell.length_b   1.000
_cell.length_c   1.000
_cell.angle_alpha   90.00
_cell.angle_beta   90.00
_cell.angle_gamma   90.00
#
_symmetry.space_group_name_H-M   'P 1'
#
loop_
_entity.id
_entity.type
_entity.pdbx_description
1 polymer ?
#
loop_
_entity_poly.entity_id
_entity_poly.type
_entity_poly.pdbx_seq_one_letter_code
_entity_poly.pdbx_strand_id
1 'polypeptide(L)'
;MSDSDDQAYAGTAEGQGPVRVDEELARHLENKREELFEEFEIRDEFPPAVLSEAEARASDPEGDIEAELEERRDLRDLTTWTTDPADAQDFDDAISVEKTDDGYRLWVHIADVTHYVTPETAMWEEALERGNTVYLPGYTIHMLPPILAETVCSLVPNEDRLAHTVEMHVDGETLSHESIDIYKSVIHSDARQTYNDCEDRLEDPDAPLHEENHLAYELAEKLHEQRKEDGSLVLNPKRDRAHTIIEECMLKANKAVTHTLQWDMGVEAMFRVHPQP
;
A
#
# COMPACT_ATOMS: atom_id res chain seq x y z
N MET A 1 10.61 -33.89 5.78
CA MET A 1 10.41 -32.58 5.12
C MET A 1 9.11 -32.05 5.71
N SER A 2 9.18 -31.39 6.88
CA SER A 2 8.02 -30.74 7.52
C SER A 2 8.43 -30.00 8.81
N ASP A 3 9.56 -29.29 8.83
CA ASP A 3 10.01 -28.52 10.02
C ASP A 3 10.53 -27.11 9.66
N SER A 4 10.48 -26.69 8.39
CA SER A 4 10.95 -25.37 7.95
C SER A 4 9.84 -24.31 7.90
N ASP A 5 8.62 -24.71 7.56
CA ASP A 5 7.58 -23.75 7.16
C ASP A 5 6.82 -23.18 8.37
N ASP A 6 6.62 -23.98 9.43
CA ASP A 6 6.07 -23.51 10.71
C ASP A 6 6.96 -22.44 11.39
N GLN A 7 8.28 -22.46 11.14
CA GLN A 7 9.19 -21.43 11.66
C GLN A 7 9.16 -20.12 10.87
N ALA A 8 8.76 -20.16 9.59
CA ALA A 8 8.56 -18.97 8.78
C ALA A 8 7.31 -18.20 9.27
N TYR A 9 6.19 -18.91 9.47
CA TYR A 9 4.95 -18.35 10.02
C TYR A 9 5.16 -17.73 11.40
N ALA A 10 5.84 -18.40 12.34
CA ALA A 10 6.06 -17.88 13.70
C ALA A 10 6.96 -16.62 13.79
N GLY A 11 7.46 -16.11 12.66
CA GLY A 11 8.38 -14.98 12.58
C GLY A 11 7.75 -13.61 12.36
N THR A 12 6.53 -13.53 11.80
CA THR A 12 5.82 -12.28 11.53
C THR A 12 4.92 -11.90 12.69
N ALA A 13 4.53 -10.61 12.79
CA ALA A 13 3.61 -10.16 13.84
C ALA A 13 2.25 -10.89 13.77
N GLU A 14 1.76 -11.19 12.56
CA GLU A 14 0.53 -11.97 12.36
C GLU A 14 0.67 -13.41 12.84
N GLY A 15 1.78 -14.09 12.56
CA GLY A 15 1.98 -15.47 12.99
C GLY A 15 2.19 -15.66 14.49
N GLN A 16 2.41 -14.57 15.25
CA GLN A 16 2.41 -14.59 16.71
C GLN A 16 0.99 -14.59 17.32
N GLY A 17 -0.03 -14.32 16.49
CA GLY A 17 -1.42 -14.24 16.90
C GLY A 17 -1.75 -12.99 17.74
N PRO A 18 -3.04 -12.77 18.03
CA PRO A 18 -3.49 -11.57 18.71
C PRO A 18 -2.97 -11.50 20.15
N VAL A 19 -2.43 -10.34 20.53
CA VAL A 19 -2.09 -10.06 21.93
C VAL A 19 -3.36 -9.71 22.70
N ARG A 20 -3.64 -10.47 23.76
CA ARG A 20 -4.79 -10.16 24.63
C ARG A 20 -4.44 -9.00 25.56
N VAL A 21 -5.14 -7.88 25.40
CA VAL A 21 -5.05 -6.73 26.29
C VAL A 21 -6.09 -6.87 27.41
N ASP A 22 -5.65 -7.03 28.66
CA ASP A 22 -6.53 -6.98 29.82
C ASP A 22 -6.76 -5.53 30.29
N GLU A 23 -7.67 -5.33 31.24
CA GLU A 23 -8.03 -3.98 31.72
C GLU A 23 -6.86 -3.21 32.35
N GLU A 24 -5.90 -3.92 32.96
CA GLU A 24 -4.73 -3.31 33.58
C GLU A 24 -3.76 -2.82 32.51
N LEU A 25 -3.46 -3.68 31.53
CA LEU A 25 -2.62 -3.33 30.39
C LEU A 25 -3.25 -2.23 29.54
N ALA A 26 -4.57 -2.25 29.30
CA ALA A 26 -5.27 -1.20 28.57
C ALA A 26 -5.08 0.17 29.23
N ARG A 27 -5.25 0.25 30.55
CA ARG A 27 -5.04 1.49 31.31
C ARG A 27 -3.57 1.93 31.27
N HIS A 28 -2.63 0.98 31.32
CA HIS A 28 -1.21 1.30 31.20
C HIS A 28 -0.87 1.89 29.83
N LEU A 29 -1.39 1.30 28.75
CA LEU A 29 -1.21 1.77 27.39
C LEU A 29 -1.82 3.16 27.19
N GLU A 30 -3.03 3.39 27.69
CA GLU A 30 -3.70 4.69 27.66
C GLU A 30 -2.88 5.78 28.36
N ASN A 31 -2.45 5.55 29.60
CA ASN A 31 -1.61 6.49 30.32
C ASN A 31 -0.29 6.76 29.56
N LYS A 32 0.33 5.72 29.00
CA LYS A 32 1.59 5.88 28.27
C LYS A 32 1.41 6.67 26.98
N ARG A 33 0.28 6.51 26.30
CA ARG A 33 -0.09 7.29 25.13
C ARG A 33 -0.27 8.77 25.48
N GLU A 34 -0.96 9.09 26.57
CA GLU A 34 -1.10 10.49 27.03
C GLU A 34 0.26 11.12 27.33
N GLU A 35 1.18 10.39 28.00
CA GLU A 35 2.55 10.87 28.23
C GLU A 35 3.29 11.16 26.91
N LEU A 36 3.14 10.30 25.89
CA LEU A 36 3.76 10.51 24.58
C LEU A 36 3.16 11.73 23.86
N PHE A 37 1.86 11.96 23.98
CA PHE A 37 1.20 13.11 23.37
C PHE A 37 1.72 14.42 23.98
N GLU A 38 1.90 14.44 25.30
CA GLU A 38 2.49 15.60 25.99
C GLU A 38 3.98 15.78 25.65
N GLU A 39 4.77 14.70 25.66
CA GLU A 39 6.23 14.75 25.44
C GLU A 39 6.59 15.19 24.03
N PHE A 40 5.87 14.68 23.03
CA PHE A 40 6.15 14.94 21.61
C PHE A 40 5.20 15.97 20.99
N GLU A 41 4.36 16.62 21.80
CA GLU A 41 3.37 17.61 21.37
C GLU A 41 2.47 17.09 20.23
N ILE A 42 2.11 15.80 20.28
CA ILE A 42 1.32 15.14 19.24
C ILE A 42 -0.13 15.59 19.34
N ARG A 43 -0.67 16.08 18.22
CA ARG A 43 -2.09 16.39 18.09
C ARG A 43 -2.82 15.21 17.51
N ASP A 44 -3.83 14.76 18.24
CA ASP A 44 -4.67 13.64 17.81
C ASP A 44 -5.98 14.14 17.17
N GLU A 45 -6.64 15.10 17.83
CA GLU A 45 -7.90 15.67 17.35
C GLU A 45 -7.76 16.49 16.08
N PHE A 46 -8.72 16.32 15.17
CA PHE A 46 -8.82 17.13 13.95
C PHE A 46 -9.63 18.42 14.20
N PRO A 47 -9.22 19.57 13.64
CA PRO A 47 -10.01 20.79 13.70
C PRO A 47 -11.41 20.60 13.06
N PRO A 48 -12.47 21.26 13.58
CA PRO A 48 -13.83 21.11 13.05
C PRO A 48 -13.98 21.42 11.55
N ALA A 49 -13.18 22.36 11.03
CA ALA A 49 -13.17 22.70 9.61
C ALA A 49 -12.66 21.53 8.74
N VAL A 50 -11.64 20.81 9.22
CA VAL A 50 -11.07 19.64 8.54
C VAL A 50 -12.09 18.49 8.52
N LEU A 51 -12.76 18.24 9.64
CA LEU A 51 -13.81 17.22 9.73
C LEU A 51 -14.98 17.53 8.80
N SER A 52 -15.45 18.78 8.78
CA SER A 52 -16.54 19.21 7.89
C SER A 52 -16.16 19.07 6.41
N GLU A 53 -14.90 19.39 6.06
CA GLU A 53 -14.39 19.21 4.71
C GLU A 53 -14.33 17.72 4.34
N ALA A 54 -13.79 16.88 5.23
CA ALA A 54 -13.66 15.45 5.02
C ALA A 54 -15.03 14.76 4.82
N GLU A 55 -16.02 15.11 5.65
CA GLU A 55 -17.40 14.61 5.50
C GLU A 55 -18.00 15.02 4.14
N ALA A 56 -17.76 16.26 3.69
CA ALA A 56 -18.26 16.71 2.41
C ALA A 56 -17.61 15.96 1.23
N ARG A 57 -16.28 15.74 1.29
CA ARG A 57 -15.52 15.01 0.26
C ARG A 57 -15.87 13.53 0.19
N ALA A 58 -16.21 12.91 1.32
CA ALA A 58 -16.57 11.50 1.38
C ALA A 58 -18.07 11.23 1.09
N SER A 59 -18.86 12.26 0.80
CA SER A 59 -20.32 12.13 0.81
C SER A 59 -20.93 11.45 -0.43
N ASP A 60 -20.24 11.49 -1.58
CA ASP A 60 -20.73 10.95 -2.85
C ASP A 60 -19.59 10.33 -3.70
N PRO A 61 -18.94 9.27 -3.22
CA PRO A 61 -17.83 8.65 -3.95
C PRO A 61 -18.24 8.07 -5.31
N GLU A 62 -19.47 7.57 -5.43
CA GLU A 62 -20.01 7.04 -6.69
C GLU A 62 -20.14 8.16 -7.73
N GLY A 63 -20.63 9.34 -7.33
CA GLY A 63 -20.70 10.53 -8.18
C GLY A 63 -19.32 11.03 -8.60
N ASP A 64 -18.33 11.03 -7.70
CA ASP A 64 -16.95 11.39 -8.03
C ASP A 64 -16.35 10.43 -9.07
N ILE A 65 -16.59 9.13 -8.93
CA ILE A 65 -16.14 8.12 -9.89
C ILE A 65 -16.80 8.36 -11.25
N GLU A 66 -18.13 8.50 -11.31
CA GLU A 66 -18.86 8.74 -12.56
C GLU A 66 -18.35 9.99 -13.28
N ALA A 67 -18.09 11.07 -12.54
CA ALA A 67 -17.58 12.33 -13.10
C ALA A 67 -16.16 12.20 -13.67
N GLU A 68 -15.34 11.29 -13.15
CA GLU A 68 -13.94 11.14 -13.53
C GLU A 68 -13.70 10.04 -14.58
N LEU A 69 -14.69 9.19 -14.87
CA LEU A 69 -14.54 8.04 -15.78
C LEU A 69 -14.08 8.42 -17.20
N GLU A 70 -14.44 9.60 -17.70
CA GLU A 70 -14.03 10.04 -19.05
C GLU A 70 -12.56 10.46 -19.12
N GLU A 71 -11.99 10.94 -18.01
CA GLU A 71 -10.64 11.49 -17.92
C GLU A 71 -9.62 10.48 -17.34
N ARG A 72 -10.10 9.31 -16.89
CA ARG A 72 -9.31 8.25 -16.26
C ARG A 72 -9.33 6.98 -17.10
N ARG A 73 -8.27 6.18 -16.98
CA ARG A 73 -8.28 4.83 -17.55
C ARG A 73 -9.17 3.92 -16.71
N ASP A 74 -10.17 3.33 -17.34
CA ASP A 74 -11.01 2.31 -16.72
C ASP A 74 -10.27 0.97 -16.69
N LEU A 75 -9.98 0.48 -15.49
CA LEU A 75 -9.30 -0.78 -15.22
C LEU A 75 -10.16 -1.70 -14.34
N ARG A 76 -11.47 -1.46 -14.24
CA ARG A 76 -12.35 -2.24 -13.36
C ARG A 76 -12.51 -3.70 -13.75
N ASP A 77 -12.20 -4.05 -15.00
CA ASP A 77 -12.19 -5.43 -15.49
C ASP A 77 -10.83 -6.13 -15.26
N LEU A 78 -9.81 -5.43 -14.74
CA LEU A 78 -8.49 -5.99 -14.46
C LEU A 78 -8.47 -6.59 -13.04
N THR A 79 -8.11 -7.86 -12.94
CA THR A 79 -8.00 -8.56 -11.65
C THR A 79 -7.03 -7.84 -10.72
N THR A 80 -7.54 -7.22 -9.67
CA THR A 80 -6.80 -6.34 -8.75
C THR A 80 -7.03 -6.77 -7.31
N TRP A 81 -6.00 -6.74 -6.46
CA TRP A 81 -6.17 -7.03 -5.04
C TRP A 81 -5.21 -6.24 -4.15
N THR A 82 -5.59 -6.06 -2.88
CA THR A 82 -4.72 -5.51 -1.82
C THR A 82 -4.17 -6.65 -0.95
N THR A 83 -2.99 -6.45 -0.36
CA THR A 83 -2.42 -7.39 0.64
C THR A 83 -1.80 -6.60 1.78
N ASP A 84 -2.46 -6.65 2.93
CA ASP A 84 -2.19 -5.75 4.05
C ASP A 84 -2.12 -6.53 5.38
N PRO A 85 -1.58 -5.93 6.45
CA PRO A 85 -1.76 -6.49 7.79
C PRO A 85 -3.24 -6.71 8.15
N ALA A 86 -3.51 -7.74 8.95
CA ALA A 86 -4.85 -8.11 9.37
C ALA A 86 -5.61 -6.97 10.08
N ASP A 87 -4.90 -6.10 10.79
CA ASP A 87 -5.40 -4.94 11.51
C ASP A 87 -5.37 -3.63 10.71
N ALA A 88 -4.94 -3.64 9.44
CA ALA A 88 -5.00 -2.47 8.57
C ALA A 88 -6.45 -2.04 8.31
N GLN A 89 -6.68 -0.72 8.32
CA GLN A 89 -7.99 -0.10 8.08
C GLN A 89 -8.00 0.74 6.79
N ASP A 90 -6.84 1.16 6.34
CA ASP A 90 -6.54 1.90 5.12
C ASP A 90 -5.72 1.02 4.18
N PHE A 91 -6.19 0.88 2.93
CA PHE A 91 -5.54 0.08 1.90
C PHE A 91 -5.05 1.02 0.80
N ASP A 92 -3.80 1.49 0.94
CA ASP A 92 -3.22 2.52 0.09
C ASP A 92 -2.83 1.99 -1.29
N ASP A 93 -2.47 0.71 -1.38
CA ASP A 93 -1.97 0.07 -2.59
C ASP A 93 -2.69 -1.23 -2.95
N ALA A 94 -2.79 -1.45 -4.26
CA ALA A 94 -3.25 -2.70 -4.85
C ALA A 94 -2.35 -3.06 -6.03
N ILE A 95 -2.30 -4.35 -6.37
CA ILE A 95 -1.52 -4.84 -7.50
C ILE A 95 -2.38 -5.63 -8.47
N SER A 96 -1.93 -5.61 -9.73
CA SER A 96 -2.36 -6.52 -10.79
C SER A 96 -1.13 -7.01 -11.53
N VAL A 97 -1.16 -8.24 -12.06
CA VAL A 97 -0.02 -8.79 -12.81
C VAL A 97 -0.49 -9.69 -13.94
N GLU A 98 0.17 -9.59 -15.08
CA GLU A 98 -0.04 -10.45 -16.25
C GLU A 98 1.29 -10.95 -16.80
N LYS A 99 1.27 -12.17 -17.34
CA LYS A 99 2.41 -12.73 -18.08
C LYS A 99 2.33 -12.24 -19.53
N THR A 100 3.45 -11.77 -20.06
CA THR A 100 3.58 -11.38 -21.48
C THR A 100 4.50 -12.36 -22.19
N ASP A 101 4.58 -12.29 -23.53
CA ASP A 101 5.49 -13.13 -24.32
C ASP A 101 6.96 -12.89 -23.95
N ASP A 102 7.32 -11.64 -23.61
CA ASP A 102 8.69 -11.19 -23.35
C ASP A 102 8.98 -10.96 -21.85
N GLY A 103 8.01 -11.16 -20.96
CA GLY A 103 8.20 -10.94 -19.52
C GLY A 103 6.90 -10.85 -18.72
N TYR A 104 6.68 -9.69 -18.10
CA TYR A 104 5.52 -9.43 -17.23
C TYR A 104 4.98 -8.02 -17.48
N ARG A 105 3.69 -7.83 -17.23
CA ARG A 105 3.09 -6.52 -17.05
C ARG A 105 2.64 -6.42 -15.59
N LEU A 106 3.14 -5.43 -14.89
CA LEU A 106 2.86 -5.17 -13.47
C LEU A 106 2.17 -3.83 -13.36
N TRP A 107 1.06 -3.80 -12.64
CA TRP A 107 0.40 -2.58 -12.23
C TRP A 107 0.48 -2.45 -10.73
N VAL A 108 0.87 -1.26 -10.30
CA VAL A 108 0.72 -0.82 -8.91
C VAL A 108 -0.27 0.33 -8.90
N HIS A 109 -1.39 0.12 -8.23
CA HIS A 109 -2.47 1.09 -8.09
C HIS A 109 -2.36 1.70 -6.70
N ILE A 110 -2.24 3.03 -6.63
CA ILE A 110 -2.18 3.78 -5.38
C ILE A 110 -3.46 4.59 -5.25
N ALA A 111 -4.11 4.57 -4.08
CA ALA A 111 -5.30 5.38 -3.81
C ALA A 111 -5.09 6.85 -4.20
N ASP A 112 -6.03 7.46 -4.92
CA ASP A 112 -5.89 8.85 -5.37
C ASP A 112 -6.26 9.86 -4.28
N VAL A 113 -5.42 9.91 -3.24
CA VAL A 113 -5.56 10.88 -2.13
C VAL A 113 -5.58 12.32 -2.66
N THR A 114 -4.87 12.61 -3.76
CA THR A 114 -4.78 13.97 -4.32
C THR A 114 -6.08 14.48 -4.94
N HIS A 115 -7.03 13.59 -5.24
CA HIS A 115 -8.38 13.97 -5.64
C HIS A 115 -9.16 14.57 -4.44
N TYR A 116 -9.02 13.96 -3.26
CA TYR A 116 -9.76 14.35 -2.05
C TYR A 116 -9.05 15.42 -1.22
N VAL A 117 -7.72 15.45 -1.24
CA VAL A 117 -6.88 16.39 -0.48
C VAL A 117 -6.18 17.35 -1.45
N THR A 118 -6.77 18.53 -1.64
CA THR A 118 -6.30 19.52 -2.63
C THR A 118 -5.56 20.69 -1.96
N PRO A 119 -4.52 21.27 -2.57
CA PRO A 119 -3.82 22.44 -2.04
C PRO A 119 -4.74 23.59 -1.63
N GLU A 120 -4.29 24.41 -0.67
CA GLU A 120 -4.99 25.60 -0.19
C GLU A 120 -6.34 25.31 0.52
N THR A 121 -6.49 24.10 1.07
CA THR A 121 -7.64 23.69 1.88
C THR A 121 -7.26 23.46 3.35
N ALA A 122 -8.25 23.41 4.25
CA ALA A 122 -8.00 23.14 5.66
C ALA A 122 -7.43 21.73 5.85
N MET A 123 -7.95 20.76 5.08
CA MET A 123 -7.45 19.39 5.09
C MET A 123 -6.01 19.29 4.59
N TRP A 124 -5.64 20.07 3.57
CA TRP A 124 -4.25 20.12 3.08
C TRP A 124 -3.29 20.71 4.12
N GLU A 125 -3.66 21.81 4.76
CA GLU A 125 -2.85 22.42 5.82
C GLU A 125 -2.63 21.46 6.99
N GLU A 126 -3.69 20.76 7.42
CA GLU A 126 -3.61 19.75 8.48
C GLU A 126 -2.75 18.55 8.08
N ALA A 127 -2.89 18.03 6.84
CA ALA A 127 -2.08 16.93 6.34
C ALA A 127 -0.59 17.31 6.28
N LEU A 128 -0.27 18.55 5.88
CA LEU A 128 1.10 19.08 5.91
C LEU A 128 1.65 19.22 7.33
N GLU A 129 0.82 19.66 8.29
CA GLU A 129 1.24 19.80 9.69
C GLU A 129 1.50 18.44 10.35
N ARG A 130 0.66 17.44 10.06
CA ARG A 130 0.83 16.07 10.57
C ARG A 130 1.97 15.31 9.88
N GLY A 131 2.09 15.43 8.56
CA GLY A 131 3.15 14.83 7.74
C GLY A 131 3.09 13.32 7.54
N ASN A 132 2.72 12.54 8.57
CA ASN A 132 2.54 11.09 8.50
C ASN A 132 1.59 10.56 9.58
N THR A 133 1.00 9.39 9.35
CA THR A 133 0.29 8.64 10.38
C THR A 133 1.30 8.10 11.40
N VAL A 134 0.97 8.15 12.69
CA VAL A 134 1.78 7.59 13.78
C VAL A 134 1.09 6.34 14.33
N TYR A 135 1.78 5.20 14.23
CA TYR A 135 1.30 3.91 14.71
C TYR A 135 1.85 3.61 16.10
N LEU A 136 0.96 3.52 17.09
CA LEU A 136 1.25 3.09 18.46
C LEU A 136 0.61 1.71 18.72
N PRO A 137 1.08 0.95 19.74
CA PRO A 137 0.45 -0.31 20.10
C PRO A 137 -1.05 -0.14 20.41
N GLY A 138 -1.91 -0.67 19.52
CA GLY A 138 -3.36 -0.58 19.63
C GLY A 138 -3.94 0.83 19.47
N TYR A 139 -3.22 1.77 18.85
CA TYR A 139 -3.71 3.12 18.58
C TYR A 139 -3.05 3.75 17.37
N THR A 140 -3.84 4.40 16.52
CA THR A 140 -3.35 5.06 15.30
C THR A 140 -3.71 6.53 15.35
N ILE A 141 -2.71 7.40 15.16
CA ILE A 141 -2.91 8.84 15.03
C ILE A 141 -2.85 9.15 13.55
N HIS A 142 -4.01 9.31 12.93
CA HIS A 142 -4.11 9.41 11.48
C HIS A 142 -3.59 10.75 10.95
N MET A 143 -2.93 10.70 9.78
CA MET A 143 -2.61 11.90 9.01
C MET A 143 -3.85 12.57 8.42
N LEU A 144 -4.81 11.76 7.97
CA LEU A 144 -6.08 12.21 7.41
C LEU A 144 -7.23 11.76 8.31
N PRO A 145 -8.37 12.48 8.33
CA PRO A 145 -9.55 12.01 9.06
C PRO A 145 -9.92 10.58 8.65
N PRO A 146 -10.22 9.68 9.61
CA PRO A 146 -10.55 8.27 9.33
C PRO A 146 -11.65 8.10 8.28
N ILE A 147 -12.64 9.01 8.26
CA ILE A 147 -13.72 8.99 7.27
C ILE A 147 -13.21 9.08 5.83
N LEU A 148 -12.04 9.67 5.57
CA LEU A 148 -11.41 9.65 4.25
C LEU A 148 -10.45 8.47 4.11
N ALA A 149 -9.55 8.32 5.08
CA ALA A 149 -8.46 7.35 5.03
C ALA A 149 -8.98 5.91 4.88
N GLU A 150 -10.06 5.57 5.60
CA GLU A 150 -10.62 4.22 5.64
C GLU A 150 -11.73 4.00 4.59
N THR A 151 -12.08 5.02 3.77
CA THR A 151 -13.18 4.90 2.78
C THR A 151 -12.77 5.26 1.36
N VAL A 152 -12.76 6.54 1.00
CA VAL A 152 -12.54 7.02 -0.38
C VAL A 152 -11.06 7.06 -0.75
N CYS A 153 -10.19 7.17 0.24
CA CYS A 153 -8.74 7.03 0.09
C CYS A 153 -8.24 5.61 0.38
N SER A 154 -9.13 4.62 0.44
CA SER A 154 -8.79 3.21 0.63
C SER A 154 -9.34 2.37 -0.52
N LEU A 155 -8.51 1.46 -1.03
CA LEU A 155 -8.84 0.54 -2.13
C LEU A 155 -9.66 -0.66 -1.63
N VAL A 156 -10.77 -0.36 -0.97
CA VAL A 156 -11.64 -1.37 -0.33
C VAL A 156 -12.16 -2.40 -1.33
N PRO A 157 -12.34 -3.66 -0.90
CA PRO A 157 -12.70 -4.74 -1.81
C PRO A 157 -14.15 -4.64 -2.29
N ASN A 158 -14.38 -5.05 -3.54
CA ASN A 158 -15.64 -5.08 -4.27
C ASN A 158 -16.28 -3.71 -4.51
N GLU A 159 -15.47 -2.64 -4.48
CA GLU A 159 -15.93 -1.30 -4.80
C GLU A 159 -14.99 -0.63 -5.79
N ASP A 160 -15.57 0.25 -6.61
CA ASP A 160 -14.81 1.09 -7.53
C ASP A 160 -14.08 2.18 -6.74
N ARG A 161 -12.82 2.45 -7.10
CA ARG A 161 -12.00 3.49 -6.47
C ARG A 161 -11.13 4.23 -7.47
N LEU A 162 -10.92 5.52 -7.18
CA LEU A 162 -9.98 6.38 -7.91
C LEU A 162 -8.55 6.05 -7.49
N ALA A 163 -7.68 5.83 -8.48
CA ALA A 163 -6.27 5.50 -8.24
C ALA A 163 -5.32 6.27 -9.17
N HIS A 164 -4.07 6.38 -8.76
CA HIS A 164 -2.93 6.59 -9.64
C HIS A 164 -2.29 5.22 -9.91
N THR A 165 -2.20 4.85 -11.18
CA THR A 165 -1.62 3.58 -11.59
C THR A 165 -0.25 3.78 -12.21
N VAL A 166 0.71 3.00 -11.74
CA VAL A 166 2.03 2.81 -12.36
C VAL A 166 2.01 1.48 -13.08
N GLU A 167 1.87 1.52 -14.39
CA GLU A 167 1.92 0.37 -15.27
C GLU A 167 3.34 0.18 -15.80
N MET A 168 3.87 -1.02 -15.67
CA MET A 168 5.25 -1.36 -16.03
C MET A 168 5.28 -2.62 -16.87
N HIS A 169 5.87 -2.55 -18.06
CA HIS A 169 6.33 -3.73 -18.79
C HIS A 169 7.72 -4.09 -18.28
N VAL A 170 7.86 -5.28 -17.71
CA VAL A 170 9.10 -5.78 -17.11
C VAL A 170 9.64 -6.92 -17.95
N ASP A 171 10.84 -6.73 -18.49
CA ASP A 171 11.54 -7.72 -19.32
C ASP A 171 11.82 -9.01 -18.50
N GLY A 172 11.60 -10.17 -19.11
CA GLY A 172 11.65 -11.46 -18.41
C GLY A 172 13.05 -11.94 -18.02
N GLU A 173 14.10 -11.42 -18.65
CA GLU A 173 15.50 -11.84 -18.44
C GLU A 173 16.28 -10.82 -17.60
N THR A 174 16.28 -9.57 -18.03
CA THR A 174 16.98 -8.44 -17.42
C THR A 174 16.20 -7.83 -16.26
N LEU A 175 14.89 -8.11 -16.17
CA LEU A 175 13.97 -7.47 -15.22
C LEU A 175 13.97 -5.94 -15.34
N SER A 176 14.43 -5.36 -16.45
CA SER A 176 14.41 -3.92 -16.65
C SER A 176 13.00 -3.43 -17.02
N HIS A 177 12.76 -2.13 -16.90
CA HIS A 177 11.53 -1.51 -17.37
C HIS A 177 11.62 -1.29 -18.89
N GLU A 178 10.82 -2.01 -19.67
CA GLU A 178 10.71 -1.80 -21.12
C GLU A 178 9.86 -0.57 -21.44
N SER A 179 8.77 -0.40 -20.68
CA SER A 179 7.94 0.81 -20.69
C SER A 179 7.41 1.10 -19.29
N ILE A 180 7.14 2.38 -19.04
CA ILE A 180 6.55 2.90 -17.81
C ILE A 180 5.44 3.86 -18.24
N ASP A 181 4.22 3.60 -17.80
CA ASP A 181 3.07 4.48 -18.00
C ASP A 181 2.46 4.82 -16.63
N ILE A 182 2.37 6.12 -16.34
CA ILE A 182 1.79 6.62 -15.08
C ILE A 182 0.54 7.44 -15.43
N TYR A 183 -0.61 7.04 -14.90
CA TYR A 183 -1.89 7.67 -15.22
C TYR A 183 -2.91 7.55 -14.10
N LYS A 184 -3.91 8.43 -14.13
CA LYS A 184 -5.10 8.31 -13.28
C LYS A 184 -6.03 7.23 -13.82
N SER A 185 -6.58 6.43 -12.92
CA SER A 185 -7.41 5.28 -13.25
C SER A 185 -8.60 5.16 -12.30
N VAL A 186 -9.58 4.36 -12.73
CA VAL A 186 -10.61 3.78 -11.86
C VAL A 186 -10.37 2.27 -11.82
N ILE A 187 -10.27 1.71 -10.63
CA ILE A 187 -10.05 0.27 -10.41
C ILE A 187 -11.19 -0.33 -9.60
N HIS A 188 -11.33 -1.65 -9.64
CA HIS A 188 -12.20 -2.43 -8.77
C HIS A 188 -11.34 -3.44 -8.03
N SER A 189 -11.28 -3.37 -6.70
CA SER A 189 -10.46 -4.32 -5.91
C SER A 189 -11.22 -5.63 -5.75
N ASP A 190 -10.85 -6.70 -6.44
CA ASP A 190 -11.55 -8.00 -6.37
C ASP A 190 -11.39 -8.69 -5.00
N ALA A 191 -10.31 -8.38 -4.28
CA ALA A 191 -10.05 -8.97 -2.97
C ALA A 191 -9.18 -8.08 -2.08
N ARG A 192 -9.50 -8.11 -0.78
CA ARG A 192 -8.58 -7.71 0.29
C ARG A 192 -8.00 -8.97 0.90
N GLN A 193 -6.67 -9.12 0.86
CA GLN A 193 -5.94 -10.24 1.44
C GLN A 193 -5.18 -9.77 2.69
N THR A 194 -5.07 -10.62 3.70
CA THR A 194 -3.97 -10.52 4.66
C THR A 194 -2.72 -11.20 4.10
N TYR A 195 -1.55 -10.98 4.71
CA TYR A 195 -0.34 -11.72 4.32
C TYR A 195 -0.56 -13.23 4.48
N ASN A 196 -1.23 -13.67 5.55
CA ASN A 196 -1.61 -15.07 5.72
C ASN A 196 -2.57 -15.57 4.63
N ASP A 197 -3.58 -14.79 4.24
CA ASP A 197 -4.49 -15.18 3.15
C ASP A 197 -3.74 -15.34 1.83
N CYS A 198 -2.73 -14.50 1.57
CA CYS A 198 -1.89 -14.60 0.38
C CYS A 198 -1.04 -15.87 0.41
N GLU A 199 -0.42 -16.21 1.55
CA GLU A 199 0.29 -17.48 1.72
C GLU A 199 -0.61 -18.70 1.53
N ASP A 200 -1.81 -18.68 2.13
CA ASP A 200 -2.78 -19.76 1.99
C ASP A 200 -3.20 -19.94 0.52
N ARG A 201 -3.41 -18.83 -0.21
CA ARG A 201 -3.71 -18.84 -1.65
C ARG A 201 -2.54 -19.31 -2.49
N LEU A 202 -1.29 -19.06 -2.10
CA LEU A 202 -0.09 -19.57 -2.78
C LEU A 202 0.06 -21.09 -2.61
N GLU A 203 -0.42 -21.65 -1.50
CA GLU A 203 -0.32 -23.10 -1.20
C GLU A 203 -1.45 -23.93 -1.82
N ASP A 204 -2.64 -23.37 -2.01
CA ASP A 204 -3.81 -24.07 -2.54
C ASP A 204 -4.10 -23.71 -4.01
N PRO A 205 -3.82 -24.61 -4.98
CA PRO A 205 -4.09 -24.37 -6.40
C PRO A 205 -5.55 -24.15 -6.76
N ASP A 206 -6.48 -24.58 -5.90
CA ASP A 206 -7.92 -24.39 -6.10
C ASP A 206 -8.43 -23.07 -5.47
N ALA A 207 -7.58 -22.31 -4.77
CA ALA A 207 -7.96 -21.07 -4.13
C ALA A 207 -8.17 -19.91 -5.15
N PRO A 208 -9.11 -19.00 -4.89
CA PRO A 208 -9.25 -17.78 -5.69
C PRO A 208 -7.96 -16.95 -5.68
N LEU A 209 -7.62 -16.38 -6.84
CA LEU A 209 -6.38 -15.62 -7.08
C LEU A 209 -5.07 -16.42 -6.92
N HIS A 210 -5.11 -17.76 -6.91
CA HIS A 210 -3.90 -18.59 -6.83
C HIS A 210 -2.90 -18.27 -7.96
N GLU A 211 -3.37 -18.29 -9.21
CA GLU A 211 -2.52 -18.08 -10.38
C GLU A 211 -1.92 -16.67 -10.40
N GLU A 212 -2.72 -15.66 -10.04
CA GLU A 212 -2.29 -14.27 -9.95
C GLU A 212 -1.27 -14.06 -8.83
N ASN A 213 -1.51 -14.61 -7.64
CA ASN A 213 -0.56 -14.57 -6.52
C ASN A 213 0.75 -15.31 -6.87
N HIS A 214 0.65 -16.49 -7.51
CA HIS A 214 1.82 -17.27 -7.90
C HIS A 214 2.64 -16.52 -8.97
N LEU A 215 1.99 -15.89 -9.94
CA LEU A 215 2.66 -15.07 -10.94
C LEU A 215 3.34 -13.84 -10.33
N ALA A 216 2.67 -13.17 -9.38
CA ALA A 216 3.25 -12.07 -8.63
C ALA A 216 4.49 -12.52 -7.84
N TYR A 217 4.42 -13.69 -7.20
CA TYR A 217 5.56 -14.27 -6.48
C TYR A 217 6.73 -14.61 -7.41
N GLU A 218 6.47 -15.24 -8.57
CA GLU A 218 7.50 -15.57 -9.56
C GLU A 218 8.29 -14.31 -9.97
N LEU A 219 7.59 -13.20 -10.22
CA LEU A 219 8.22 -11.92 -10.55
C LEU A 219 8.98 -11.35 -9.33
N ALA A 220 8.36 -11.33 -8.16
CA ALA A 220 8.93 -10.75 -6.96
C ALA A 220 10.20 -11.48 -6.50
N GLU A 221 10.23 -12.81 -6.56
CA GLU A 221 11.42 -13.61 -6.23
C GLU A 221 12.60 -13.25 -7.14
N LYS A 222 12.37 -13.11 -8.45
CA LYS A 222 13.39 -12.68 -9.41
C LYS A 222 13.91 -11.27 -9.11
N LEU A 223 13.01 -10.33 -8.83
CA LEU A 223 13.36 -8.96 -8.46
C LEU A 223 14.18 -8.92 -7.16
N HIS A 224 13.80 -9.75 -6.19
CA HIS A 224 14.47 -9.87 -4.91
C HIS A 224 15.90 -10.38 -5.04
N GLU A 225 16.11 -11.44 -5.83
CA GLU A 225 17.45 -11.99 -6.06
C GLU A 225 18.33 -11.02 -6.85
N GLN A 226 17.81 -10.36 -7.90
CA GLN A 226 18.55 -9.32 -8.60
C GLN A 226 18.95 -8.17 -7.66
N ARG A 227 18.04 -7.73 -6.79
CA ARG A 227 18.31 -6.67 -5.81
C ARG A 227 19.43 -7.04 -4.83
N LYS A 228 19.54 -8.32 -4.44
CA LYS A 228 20.68 -8.83 -3.64
C LYS A 228 21.98 -8.81 -4.43
N GLU A 229 21.95 -9.27 -5.68
CA GLU A 229 23.12 -9.26 -6.56
C GLU A 229 23.64 -7.84 -6.81
N ASP A 230 22.73 -6.86 -6.92
CA ASP A 230 23.03 -5.43 -7.03
C ASP A 230 23.60 -4.82 -5.73
N GLY A 231 23.70 -5.59 -4.65
CA GLY A 231 24.32 -5.19 -3.39
C GLY A 231 23.38 -4.61 -2.35
N SER A 232 22.06 -4.82 -2.48
CA SER A 232 21.11 -4.45 -1.43
C SER A 232 21.34 -5.26 -0.15
N LEU A 233 21.30 -4.59 1.00
CA LEU A 233 21.46 -5.22 2.30
C LEU A 233 20.09 -5.62 2.87
N VAL A 234 19.81 -6.92 2.87
CA VAL A 234 18.64 -7.48 3.56
C VAL A 234 19.03 -7.79 5.01
N LEU A 235 18.72 -6.87 5.92
CA LEU A 235 19.09 -6.97 7.33
C LEU A 235 18.06 -7.72 8.19
N ASN A 236 16.84 -7.91 7.69
CA ASN A 236 15.81 -8.68 8.35
C ASN A 236 15.62 -10.04 7.64
N PRO A 237 16.09 -11.16 8.21
CA PRO A 237 16.18 -12.44 7.50
C PRO A 237 14.85 -13.20 7.40
N LYS A 238 13.75 -12.69 7.98
CA LYS A 238 12.45 -13.37 8.00
C LYS A 238 11.45 -12.59 7.15
N ARG A 239 11.21 -13.04 5.93
CA ARG A 239 10.10 -12.60 5.07
C ARG A 239 9.51 -13.83 4.40
N ASP A 240 8.20 -13.92 4.48
CA ASP A 240 7.44 -14.87 3.69
C ASP A 240 7.29 -14.37 2.24
N ARG A 241 6.58 -15.13 1.41
CA ARG A 241 6.40 -14.84 0.00
C ARG A 241 5.49 -13.63 -0.19
N ALA A 242 4.42 -13.54 0.58
CA ALA A 242 3.46 -12.44 0.54
C ALA A 242 4.12 -11.07 0.80
N HIS A 243 4.96 -10.96 1.83
CA HIS A 243 5.73 -9.74 2.10
C HIS A 243 6.71 -9.41 0.96
N THR A 244 7.33 -10.43 0.36
CA THR A 244 8.26 -10.28 -0.77
C THR A 244 7.54 -9.74 -2.01
N ILE A 245 6.32 -10.23 -2.29
CA ILE A 245 5.48 -9.75 -3.39
C ILE A 245 5.27 -8.25 -3.28
N ILE A 246 4.70 -7.80 -2.15
CA ILE A 246 4.34 -6.40 -1.97
C ILE A 246 5.57 -5.51 -1.95
N GLU A 247 6.62 -5.89 -1.21
CA GLU A 247 7.84 -5.09 -1.13
C GLU A 247 8.49 -4.88 -2.51
N GLU A 248 8.69 -5.94 -3.29
CA GLU A 248 9.38 -5.82 -4.58
C GLU A 248 8.52 -5.10 -5.61
N CYS A 249 7.20 -5.30 -5.61
CA CYS A 249 6.28 -4.54 -6.48
C CYS A 249 6.33 -3.03 -6.16
N MET A 250 6.25 -2.65 -4.88
CA MET A 250 6.33 -1.26 -4.46
C MET A 250 7.71 -0.64 -4.74
N LEU A 251 8.80 -1.37 -4.51
CA LEU A 251 10.14 -0.89 -4.87
C LEU A 251 10.28 -0.69 -6.38
N LYS A 252 9.69 -1.58 -7.19
CA LYS A 252 9.71 -1.48 -8.64
C LYS A 252 8.96 -0.26 -9.15
N ALA A 253 7.77 0.00 -8.61
CA ALA A 253 6.97 1.19 -8.90
C ALA A 253 7.68 2.47 -8.45
N ASN A 254 8.23 2.51 -7.24
CA ASN A 254 8.99 3.67 -6.75
C ASN A 254 10.19 4.02 -7.63
N LYS A 255 10.92 3.01 -8.12
CA LYS A 255 12.01 3.21 -9.10
C LYS A 255 11.48 3.74 -10.43
N ALA A 256 10.36 3.23 -10.92
CA ALA A 256 9.72 3.69 -12.15
C ALA A 256 9.30 5.16 -12.05
N VAL A 257 8.57 5.53 -10.99
CA VAL A 257 8.15 6.93 -10.73
C VAL A 257 9.36 7.85 -10.62
N THR A 258 10.40 7.43 -9.88
CA THR A 258 11.66 8.19 -9.78
C THR A 258 12.29 8.43 -11.14
N HIS A 259 12.34 7.38 -11.99
CA HIS A 259 12.89 7.49 -13.34
C HIS A 259 12.11 8.51 -14.18
N THR A 260 10.78 8.40 -14.20
CA THR A 260 9.92 9.29 -14.98
C THR A 260 9.99 10.75 -14.52
N LEU A 261 9.90 11.00 -13.21
CA LEU A 261 9.97 12.37 -12.68
C LEU A 261 11.32 13.02 -12.96
N GLN A 262 12.41 12.27 -12.80
CA GLN A 262 13.77 12.80 -12.95
C GLN A 262 14.19 12.97 -14.40
N TRP A 263 14.00 11.94 -15.23
CA TRP A 263 14.61 11.88 -16.56
C TRP A 263 13.65 12.25 -17.68
N ASP A 264 12.37 11.91 -17.57
CA ASP A 264 11.39 12.15 -18.63
C ASP A 264 10.73 13.53 -18.47
N MET A 265 10.37 13.89 -17.23
CA MET A 265 9.67 15.14 -16.92
C MET A 265 10.60 16.28 -16.48
N GLY A 266 11.72 15.96 -15.82
CA GLY A 266 12.67 16.95 -15.30
C GLY A 266 12.07 17.90 -14.26
N VAL A 267 11.15 17.40 -13.43
CA VAL A 267 10.44 18.21 -12.42
C VAL A 267 11.19 18.22 -11.08
N GLU A 268 10.99 19.30 -10.32
CA GLU A 268 11.43 19.35 -8.92
C GLU A 268 10.50 18.46 -8.08
N ALA A 269 11.07 17.43 -7.45
CA ALA A 269 10.34 16.45 -6.65
C ALA A 269 11.10 16.11 -5.37
N MET A 270 10.39 15.53 -4.38
CA MET A 270 11.02 14.99 -3.18
C MET A 270 11.54 13.59 -3.44
N PHE A 271 12.84 13.38 -3.22
CA PHE A 271 13.48 12.06 -3.34
C PHE A 271 13.78 11.48 -1.96
N ARG A 272 13.51 10.18 -1.77
CA ARG A 272 13.92 9.43 -0.59
C ARG A 272 15.38 8.99 -0.74
N VAL A 273 16.29 9.70 -0.09
CA VAL A 273 17.74 9.44 -0.18
C VAL A 273 18.27 8.85 1.13
N HIS A 274 19.17 7.87 1.03
CA HIS A 274 19.95 7.34 2.15
C HIS A 274 21.43 7.76 1.98
N PRO A 275 21.93 8.71 2.78
CA PRO A 275 23.33 9.14 2.72
C PRO A 275 24.31 7.98 2.97
N GLN A 276 25.48 8.01 2.33
CA GLN A 276 26.54 7.05 2.63
C GLN A 276 26.99 7.20 4.11
N PRO A 277 27.30 6.08 4.79
CA PRO A 277 27.74 6.09 6.19
C PRO A 277 28.95 6.98 6.49
#